data_AF-A0A378SG31-F1
#
_entry.id   AF-A0A378SG31-F1
#
_cell.length_a   1.000
_cell.length_b   1.000
_cell.length_c   1.000
_cell.angle_alpha   90.00
_cell.angle_beta   90.00
_cell.angle_gamma   90.00
#
_symmetry.space_group_name_H-M   'P 1'
#
loop_
_entity.id
_entity.type
_entity.pdbx_description
1 polymer ?
#
loop_
_entity_poly.entity_id
_entity_poly.type
_entity_poly.pdbx_seq_one_letter_code
_entity_poly.pdbx_strand_id
1 'polypeptide(L)'
;MYQRKVSAADAALRERITELSVHIPCGGLRGPVQLPTRSPSDRGVRWQSCRHENHPVVWGDADVSRERDLCIICLRATAGGRSRWSWLACQDCRAVNSAVEAAWGFRPFALGRHSVMNGFGVRAGAPPEVQQRQIERLTDFADGIGRLLKWRKHEYRRLAGHFDPQADVPLRVWQQELPPGPRASRDAFARLIGPEYPLPLP
;
A
#
# COMPACT_ATOMS: atom_id res chain seq x y z
N MET A 1 25.96 2.95 -17.63
CA MET A 1 25.00 2.33 -16.67
C MET A 1 25.74 1.23 -15.93
N TYR A 2 26.00 1.41 -14.63
CA TYR A 2 26.61 0.37 -13.82
C TYR A 2 25.54 -0.70 -13.53
N GLN A 3 25.56 -1.83 -14.26
CA GLN A 3 24.74 -2.98 -13.91
C GLN A 3 25.27 -3.52 -12.58
N ARG A 4 24.61 -3.13 -11.49
CA ARG A 4 24.92 -3.62 -10.16
C ARG A 4 24.72 -5.13 -10.17
N LYS A 5 25.80 -5.91 -9.97
CA LYS A 5 25.74 -7.37 -9.95
C LYS A 5 24.70 -7.81 -8.92
N VAL A 6 23.70 -8.57 -9.36
CA VAL A 6 22.70 -9.17 -8.48
C VAL A 6 23.41 -10.19 -7.60
N SER A 7 23.12 -10.20 -6.28
CA SER A 7 23.74 -11.19 -5.39
C SER A 7 23.26 -12.60 -5.75
N ALA A 8 24.06 -13.64 -5.44
CA ALA A 8 23.67 -15.03 -5.71
C ALA A 8 22.32 -15.39 -5.05
N ALA A 9 22.08 -14.88 -3.84
CA ALA A 9 20.82 -15.06 -3.13
C ALA A 9 19.64 -14.39 -3.84
N ASP A 10 19.80 -13.15 -4.31
CA ASP A 10 18.75 -12.44 -5.06
C ASP A 10 18.52 -13.08 -6.44
N ALA A 11 19.55 -13.64 -7.07
CA ALA A 11 19.44 -14.36 -8.35
C ALA A 11 18.63 -15.65 -8.19
N ALA A 12 18.98 -16.49 -7.20
CA ALA A 12 18.23 -17.71 -6.90
C ALA A 12 16.78 -17.42 -6.48
N LEU A 13 16.55 -16.32 -5.75
CA LEU A 13 15.21 -15.84 -5.44
C LEU A 13 14.39 -15.53 -6.70
N ARG A 14 15.00 -14.84 -7.67
CA ARG A 14 14.37 -14.43 -8.92
C ARG A 14 14.07 -15.59 -9.86
N GLU A 15 14.86 -16.65 -9.80
CA GLU A 15 14.58 -17.90 -10.51
C GLU A 15 13.38 -18.64 -9.89
N ARG A 16 13.25 -18.62 -8.55
CA ARG A 16 12.19 -19.34 -7.85
C ARG A 16 10.81 -18.67 -7.94
N ILE A 17 10.75 -17.34 -7.88
CA ILE A 17 9.48 -16.60 -7.88
C ILE A 17 9.11 -16.20 -9.31
N THR A 18 8.14 -16.91 -9.90
CA THR A 18 7.72 -16.72 -11.29
C THR A 18 6.57 -15.71 -11.46
N GLU A 19 5.98 -15.25 -10.35
CA GLU A 19 4.87 -14.30 -10.34
C GLU A 19 4.90 -13.40 -9.09
N LEU A 20 4.16 -12.28 -9.14
CA LEU A 20 4.06 -11.39 -8.01
C LEU A 20 3.50 -12.10 -6.78
N SER A 21 4.27 -12.11 -5.70
CA SER A 21 3.99 -12.88 -4.49
C SER A 21 4.09 -12.01 -3.24
N VAL A 22 3.28 -12.32 -2.23
CA VAL A 22 3.37 -11.78 -0.87
C VAL A 22 4.51 -12.47 -0.17
N HIS A 23 5.53 -11.71 0.21
CA HIS A 23 6.61 -12.21 1.04
C HIS A 23 6.16 -12.24 2.51
N ILE A 24 5.84 -13.42 3.02
CA ILE A 24 5.18 -13.60 4.33
C ILE A 24 5.95 -12.94 5.50
N PRO A 25 7.28 -13.03 5.59
CA PRO A 25 8.06 -12.34 6.62
C PRO A 25 7.86 -10.82 6.74
N CYS A 26 7.56 -10.09 5.65
CA CYS A 26 7.47 -8.63 5.67
C CYS A 26 6.15 -8.03 5.18
N GLY A 27 5.29 -8.82 4.55
CA GLY A 27 4.04 -8.35 3.93
C GLY A 27 4.26 -7.38 2.77
N GLY A 28 5.45 -7.41 2.18
CA GLY A 28 5.76 -6.72 0.93
C GLY A 28 5.47 -7.64 -0.25
N LEU A 29 5.17 -7.04 -1.40
CA LEU A 29 5.04 -7.78 -2.65
C LEU A 29 6.39 -7.81 -3.37
N ARG A 30 6.84 -9.00 -3.78
CA ARG A 30 8.04 -9.19 -4.61
C ARG A 30 7.78 -10.17 -5.75
N GLY A 31 8.52 -10.04 -6.84
CA GLY A 31 8.36 -10.86 -8.04
C GLY A 31 8.20 -10.05 -9.31
N PRO A 32 8.00 -10.73 -10.46
CA PRO A 32 7.80 -10.06 -11.74
C PRO A 32 6.44 -9.36 -11.79
N VAL A 33 6.44 -8.16 -12.37
CA VAL A 33 5.26 -7.32 -12.60
C VAL A 33 5.21 -6.92 -14.06
N GLN A 34 4.07 -7.16 -14.70
CA GLN A 34 3.77 -6.61 -16.02
C GLN A 34 3.31 -5.16 -15.85
N LEU A 35 4.03 -4.23 -16.50
CA LEU A 35 3.63 -2.84 -16.47
C LEU A 35 2.51 -2.56 -17.48
N PRO A 36 1.49 -1.78 -17.10
CA PRO A 36 0.55 -1.24 -18.07
C PRO A 36 1.28 -0.21 -18.94
N THR A 37 1.56 -0.56 -20.20
CA THR A 37 2.17 0.34 -21.18
C THR A 37 1.11 0.99 -22.06
N ARG A 38 1.42 2.19 -22.57
CA ARG A 38 0.64 2.86 -23.62
C ARG A 38 0.83 2.24 -25.00
N SER A 39 1.88 1.44 -25.20
CA SER A 39 2.19 0.74 -26.46
C SER A 39 2.32 -0.78 -26.27
N PRO A 40 1.74 -1.62 -27.15
CA PRO A 40 1.85 -3.08 -27.11
C PRO A 40 3.29 -3.62 -27.23
N SER A 41 4.21 -2.84 -27.82
CA SER A 41 5.58 -3.24 -28.12
C SER A 41 6.56 -3.14 -26.94
N ASP A 42 6.12 -2.56 -25.82
CA ASP A 42 6.99 -2.20 -24.69
C ASP A 42 6.56 -2.85 -23.37
N ARG A 43 5.87 -4.00 -23.44
CA ARG A 43 5.45 -4.79 -22.26
C ARG A 43 6.65 -5.44 -21.56
N GLY A 44 7.49 -4.61 -20.95
CA GLY A 44 8.61 -5.05 -20.13
C GLY A 44 8.10 -5.62 -18.80
N VAL A 45 8.39 -6.89 -18.54
CA VAL A 45 8.29 -7.47 -17.20
C VAL A 45 9.39 -6.84 -16.35
N ARG A 46 9.01 -6.22 -15.23
CA ARG A 46 9.97 -5.67 -14.26
C ARG A 46 9.93 -6.46 -12.97
N TRP A 47 11.09 -6.62 -12.35
CA TRP A 47 11.16 -7.17 -11.01
C TRP A 47 10.80 -6.09 -9.98
N GLN A 48 9.82 -6.37 -9.13
CA GLN A 48 9.52 -5.59 -7.94
C GLN A 48 10.18 -6.27 -6.73
N SER A 49 10.92 -5.48 -5.95
CA SER A 49 11.61 -5.98 -4.76
C SER A 49 10.86 -5.68 -3.47
N CYS A 50 11.09 -6.51 -2.45
CA CYS A 50 10.74 -6.20 -1.06
C CYS A 50 11.98 -5.80 -0.25
N ARG A 51 11.78 -5.34 1.00
CA ARG A 51 12.84 -4.89 1.90
C ARG A 51 13.82 -5.99 2.39
N HIS A 52 13.54 -7.27 2.13
CA HIS A 52 14.39 -8.39 2.57
C HIS A 52 15.32 -8.90 1.45
N GLU A 53 15.30 -8.28 0.26
CA GLU A 53 16.33 -8.52 -0.75
C GLU A 53 17.59 -7.73 -0.41
N ASN A 54 18.76 -8.31 -0.72
CA ASN A 54 20.04 -7.66 -0.43
C ASN A 54 20.25 -6.44 -1.34
N HIS A 55 19.78 -6.55 -2.58
CA HIS A 55 19.88 -5.51 -3.59
C HIS A 55 18.52 -5.26 -4.25
N PRO A 56 17.62 -4.51 -3.59
CA PRO A 56 16.33 -4.16 -4.15
C PRO A 56 16.48 -3.44 -5.50
N VAL A 57 15.63 -3.80 -6.46
CA VAL A 57 15.62 -3.18 -7.79
C VAL A 57 15.11 -1.74 -7.70
N VAL A 58 15.83 -0.83 -8.36
CA VAL A 58 15.44 0.57 -8.53
C VAL A 58 15.00 0.80 -9.97
N TRP A 59 13.84 1.41 -10.16
CA TRP A 59 13.28 1.74 -11.47
C TRP A 59 13.61 3.19 -11.81
N GLY A 60 14.51 3.41 -12.77
CA GLY A 60 15.03 4.75 -13.09
C GLY A 60 14.00 5.73 -13.66
N ASP A 61 12.85 5.23 -14.12
CA ASP A 61 11.72 6.00 -14.67
C ASP A 61 10.58 6.21 -13.66
N ALA A 62 10.77 5.86 -12.39
CA ALA A 62 9.75 5.93 -11.36
C ALA A 62 10.31 6.54 -10.06
N ASP A 63 9.54 7.39 -9.40
CA ASP A 63 9.92 7.93 -8.07
C ASP A 63 9.71 6.88 -6.95
N VAL A 64 8.96 5.81 -7.24
CA VAL A 64 8.73 4.65 -6.38
C VAL A 64 8.92 3.37 -7.22
N SER A 65 9.92 2.56 -6.85
CA SER A 65 10.28 1.31 -7.56
C SER A 65 9.38 0.12 -7.21
N ARG A 66 8.07 0.34 -7.22
CA ARG A 66 7.04 -0.69 -7.05
C ARG A 66 5.74 -0.25 -7.71
N GLU A 67 5.07 -1.20 -8.35
CA GLU A 67 3.77 -0.97 -8.99
C GLU A 67 2.64 -1.33 -8.05
N ARG A 68 2.78 -2.41 -7.25
CA ARG A 68 1.72 -2.90 -6.38
C ARG A 68 2.19 -3.01 -4.93
N ASP A 69 1.34 -2.58 -4.02
CA ASP A 69 1.41 -2.86 -2.59
C ASP A 69 0.14 -3.59 -2.15
N LEU A 70 0.20 -4.35 -1.05
CA LEU A 70 -1.04 -4.74 -0.36
C LEU A 70 -1.72 -3.48 0.19
N CYS A 71 -3.04 -3.41 0.07
CA CYS A 71 -3.83 -2.32 0.62
C CYS A 71 -3.55 -2.14 2.12
N ILE A 72 -3.22 -0.92 2.56
CA ILE A 72 -2.85 -0.64 3.95
C ILE A 72 -3.98 -0.94 4.96
N ILE A 73 -5.24 -0.94 4.52
CA ILE A 73 -6.41 -1.18 5.36
C ILE A 73 -6.76 -2.67 5.39
N CYS A 74 -7.18 -3.25 4.25
CA CYS A 74 -7.67 -4.63 4.25
C CYS A 74 -6.58 -5.67 4.05
N LEU A 75 -5.44 -5.30 3.47
CA LEU A 75 -4.32 -6.18 3.11
C LEU A 75 -4.67 -7.36 2.19
N ARG A 76 -5.86 -7.37 1.60
CA ARG A 76 -6.35 -8.40 0.66
C ARG A 76 -6.20 -7.96 -0.79
N ALA A 77 -6.70 -6.76 -1.09
CA ALA A 77 -6.58 -6.14 -2.40
C ALA A 77 -5.22 -5.46 -2.56
N THR A 78 -4.88 -5.10 -3.80
CA THR A 78 -3.70 -4.27 -4.08
C THR A 78 -4.03 -2.78 -4.17
N ALA A 79 -3.03 -1.97 -3.87
CA ALA A 79 -2.97 -0.54 -4.07
C ALA A 79 -1.60 -0.18 -4.67
N GLY A 80 -1.24 1.10 -4.68
CA GLY A 80 0.07 1.56 -5.11
C GLY A 80 0.09 2.11 -6.53
N GLY A 81 1.28 2.07 -7.10
CA GLY A 81 1.65 2.68 -8.37
C GLY A 81 3.10 3.17 -8.33
N ARG A 82 3.66 3.50 -9.49
CA ARG A 82 5.05 3.94 -9.66
C ARG A 82 5.35 5.37 -9.21
N SER A 83 4.36 6.06 -8.64
CA SER A 83 4.51 7.43 -8.17
C SER A 83 4.28 7.58 -6.66
N ARG A 84 4.91 8.57 -6.03
CA ARG A 84 4.54 9.13 -4.73
C ARG A 84 3.11 9.67 -4.73
N TRP A 85 2.55 9.93 -5.90
CA TRP A 85 1.16 10.34 -6.13
C TRP A 85 0.16 9.17 -6.21
N SER A 86 0.49 8.03 -5.61
CA SER A 86 -0.35 6.82 -5.64
C SER A 86 -1.06 6.59 -4.30
N TRP A 87 -2.15 5.81 -4.34
CA TRP A 87 -2.92 5.45 -3.16
C TRP A 87 -2.28 4.29 -2.37
N LEU A 88 -2.38 4.34 -1.05
CA LEU A 88 -2.02 3.26 -0.12
C LEU A 88 -3.14 2.22 0.06
N ALA A 89 -4.37 2.54 -0.36
CA ALA A 89 -5.53 1.69 -0.20
C ALA A 89 -6.17 1.31 -1.54
N CYS A 90 -6.78 0.13 -1.59
CA CYS A 90 -7.52 -0.33 -2.76
C CYS A 90 -8.77 0.52 -3.00
N GLN A 91 -9.40 0.34 -4.16
CA GLN A 91 -10.61 1.07 -4.53
C GLN A 91 -11.74 0.92 -3.50
N ASP A 92 -12.03 -0.30 -3.04
CA ASP A 92 -13.11 -0.53 -2.07
C ASP A 92 -12.84 0.14 -0.72
N CYS A 93 -11.61 0.05 -0.21
CA CYS A 93 -11.24 0.73 1.03
C CYS A 93 -11.28 2.25 0.89
N ARG A 94 -10.96 2.81 -0.30
CA ARG A 94 -11.14 4.24 -0.56
C ARG A 94 -12.62 4.62 -0.60
N ALA A 95 -13.47 3.80 -1.21
CA ALA A 95 -14.91 4.04 -1.24
C ALA A 95 -15.52 4.03 0.17
N VAL A 96 -15.11 3.08 1.02
CA VAL A 96 -15.51 3.05 2.44
C VAL A 96 -15.00 4.30 3.17
N ASN A 97 -13.73 4.69 2.97
CA ASN A 97 -13.15 5.90 3.56
C ASN A 97 -13.96 7.17 3.21
N SER A 98 -14.37 7.30 1.95
CA SER A 98 -15.18 8.42 1.48
C SER A 98 -16.61 8.39 2.03
N ALA A 99 -17.20 7.19 2.18
CA ALA A 99 -18.52 7.06 2.82
C ALA A 99 -18.46 7.47 4.29
N VAL A 100 -17.36 7.13 5.00
CA VAL A 100 -17.11 7.60 6.37
C VAL A 100 -17.01 9.12 6.42
N GLU A 101 -16.23 9.71 5.51
CA GLU A 101 -16.04 11.15 5.41
C GLU A 101 -17.38 11.87 5.21
N ALA A 102 -18.25 11.34 4.35
CA ALA A 102 -19.58 11.88 4.12
C ALA A 102 -20.49 11.77 5.36
N ALA A 103 -20.41 10.67 6.12
CA ALA A 103 -21.24 10.45 7.30
C ALA A 103 -20.77 11.27 8.52
N TRP A 104 -19.47 11.46 8.67
CA TRP A 104 -18.87 12.11 9.85
C TRP A 104 -18.52 13.58 9.66
N GLY A 105 -18.49 14.05 8.41
CA GLY A 105 -18.05 15.41 8.07
C GLY A 105 -16.53 15.60 8.14
N PHE A 106 -15.75 14.53 8.40
CA PHE A 106 -14.29 14.57 8.36
C PHE A 106 -13.70 13.26 7.82
N ARG A 107 -12.57 13.35 7.13
CA ARG A 107 -11.88 12.18 6.57
C ARG A 107 -11.20 11.37 7.68
N PRO A 108 -11.49 10.08 7.85
CA PRO A 108 -10.92 9.31 8.95
C PRO A 108 -9.46 8.91 8.70
N PHE A 109 -9.10 8.58 7.46
CA PHE A 109 -7.76 8.14 7.11
C PHE A 109 -7.19 8.86 5.89
N ALA A 110 -5.91 9.18 6.00
CA ALA A 110 -5.11 9.74 4.93
C ALA A 110 -4.50 8.61 4.08
N LEU A 111 -5.19 8.25 2.99
CA LEU A 111 -4.86 7.07 2.18
C LEU A 111 -3.95 7.37 0.98
N GLY A 112 -3.60 8.63 0.71
CA GLY A 112 -2.59 8.98 -0.28
C GLY A 112 -1.18 8.83 0.27
N ARG A 113 -0.21 8.39 -0.56
CA ARG A 113 1.20 8.31 -0.15
C ARG A 113 1.82 9.67 0.15
N HIS A 114 1.32 10.74 -0.46
CA HIS A 114 1.81 12.10 -0.27
C HIS A 114 0.80 12.95 0.54
N SER A 115 1.29 13.81 1.43
CA SER A 115 0.47 14.69 2.28
C SER A 115 -0.55 15.51 1.48
N VAL A 116 -0.11 16.09 0.36
CA VAL A 116 -0.96 16.86 -0.58
C VAL A 116 -2.15 16.05 -1.11
N MET A 117 -2.01 14.74 -1.37
CA MET A 117 -3.15 13.90 -1.81
C MET A 117 -4.23 13.79 -0.74
N ASN A 118 -3.86 14.08 0.51
CA ASN A 118 -4.74 14.01 1.66
C ASN A 118 -5.24 15.40 2.10
N GLY A 119 -4.92 16.46 1.34
CA GLY A 119 -5.31 17.84 1.65
C GLY A 119 -4.34 18.57 2.58
N PHE A 120 -3.18 17.98 2.89
CA PHE A 120 -2.18 18.59 3.76
C PHE A 120 -1.02 19.17 2.93
N GLY A 121 -1.00 20.49 2.79
CA GLY A 121 0.09 21.22 2.16
C GLY A 121 0.32 22.56 2.86
N VAL A 122 1.58 22.95 3.01
CA VAL A 122 1.96 24.27 3.52
C VAL A 122 2.17 25.20 2.34
N ARG A 123 1.53 26.37 2.36
CA ARG A 123 1.76 27.39 1.32
C ARG A 123 2.93 28.26 1.74
N ALA A 124 4.00 28.23 0.96
CA ALA A 124 5.11 29.16 1.13
C ALA A 124 4.60 30.60 0.99
N GLY A 125 4.89 31.45 1.98
CA GLY A 125 4.46 32.86 2.00
C GLY A 125 3.08 33.14 2.62
N ALA A 126 2.42 32.14 3.22
CA ALA A 126 1.21 32.41 4.01
C ALA A 126 1.55 33.17 5.32
N PRO A 127 0.60 33.91 5.93
CA PRO A 127 0.81 34.52 7.24
C PRO A 127 1.26 33.50 8.30
N PRO A 128 2.09 33.89 9.28
CA PRO A 128 2.61 32.98 10.30
C PRO A 128 1.53 32.15 11.01
N GLU A 129 0.37 32.75 11.35
CA GLU A 129 -0.73 32.03 11.98
C GLU A 129 -1.36 30.97 11.07
N VAL A 130 -1.38 31.21 9.76
CA VAL A 130 -1.88 30.25 8.77
C VAL A 130 -0.87 29.12 8.58
N GLN A 131 0.44 29.43 8.56
CA GLN A 131 1.48 28.41 8.49
C GLN A 131 1.47 27.52 9.74
N GLN A 132 1.32 28.10 10.93
CA GLN A 132 1.25 27.34 12.18
C GLN A 132 0.10 26.33 12.16
N ARG A 133 -1.11 26.75 11.76
CA ARG A 133 -2.26 25.84 11.59
C ARG A 133 -2.01 24.76 10.52
N GLN A 134 -1.28 25.09 9.45
CA GLN A 134 -0.92 24.10 8.42
C GLN A 134 0.09 23.07 8.94
N ILE A 135 1.03 23.49 9.79
CA ILE A 135 2.01 22.62 10.45
C ILE A 135 1.31 21.68 11.44
N GLU A 136 0.39 22.18 12.26
CA GLU A 136 -0.41 21.36 13.19
C GLU A 136 -1.17 20.25 12.45
N ARG A 137 -1.83 20.58 11.34
CA ARG A 137 -2.51 19.60 10.49
C ARG A 137 -1.56 18.57 9.87
N LEU A 138 -0.31 18.95 9.59
CA LEU A 138 0.69 18.00 9.10
C LEU A 138 1.15 17.03 10.19
N THR A 139 1.23 17.49 11.44
CA THR A 139 1.50 16.63 12.60
C THR A 139 0.37 15.62 12.80
N ASP A 140 -0.89 16.07 12.77
CA ASP A 140 -2.06 15.18 12.85
C ASP A 140 -2.07 14.12 11.73
N PHE A 141 -1.68 14.53 10.52
CA PHE A 141 -1.47 13.62 9.39
C PHE A 141 -0.39 12.58 9.69
N ALA A 142 0.79 13.00 10.18
CA ALA A 142 1.89 12.10 10.52
C ALA A 142 1.48 11.07 11.59
N ASP A 143 0.75 11.51 12.61
CA ASP A 143 0.20 10.63 13.65
C ASP A 143 -0.83 9.66 13.07
N GLY A 144 -1.69 10.12 12.16
CA GLY A 144 -2.61 9.29 11.41
C GLY A 144 -1.92 8.20 10.59
N ILE A 145 -0.81 8.52 9.91
CA ILE A 145 0.03 7.54 9.22
C ILE A 145 0.62 6.54 10.21
N GLY A 146 1.11 7.00 11.37
CA GLY A 146 1.59 6.12 12.44
C GLY A 146 0.55 5.10 12.90
N ARG A 147 -0.71 5.53 13.09
CA ARG A 147 -1.84 4.64 13.41
C ARG A 147 -2.10 3.61 12.32
N LEU A 148 -2.10 4.02 11.05
CA LEU A 148 -2.28 3.12 9.90
C LEU A 148 -1.16 2.06 9.80
N LEU A 149 0.09 2.44 10.08
CA LEU A 149 1.21 1.50 10.07
C LEU A 149 1.12 0.48 11.21
N LYS A 150 0.68 0.91 12.40
CA LYS A 150 0.40 0.01 13.54
C LYS A 150 -0.74 -0.97 13.20
N TRP A 151 -1.84 -0.46 12.65
CA TRP A 151 -2.94 -1.28 12.14
C TRP A 151 -2.46 -2.30 11.12
N ARG A 152 -1.77 -1.85 10.07
CA ARG A 152 -1.22 -2.74 9.03
C ARG A 152 -0.40 -3.85 9.66
N LYS A 153 0.48 -3.55 10.63
CA LYS A 153 1.30 -4.56 11.30
C LYS A 153 0.45 -5.58 12.07
N HIS A 154 -0.60 -5.13 12.75
CA HIS A 154 -1.50 -6.01 13.50
C HIS A 154 -2.33 -6.89 12.57
N GLU A 155 -3.07 -6.28 11.64
CA GLU A 155 -3.98 -6.97 10.72
C GLU A 155 -3.20 -7.92 9.80
N TYR A 156 -2.00 -7.53 9.36
CA TYR A 156 -1.15 -8.39 8.55
C TYR A 156 -0.80 -9.68 9.26
N ARG A 157 -0.36 -9.62 10.53
CA ARG A 157 -0.02 -10.84 11.28
C ARG A 157 -1.23 -11.76 11.45
N ARG A 158 -2.41 -11.17 11.69
CA ARG A 158 -3.66 -11.93 11.82
C ARG A 158 -3.99 -12.67 10.52
N LEU A 159 -3.90 -11.98 9.38
CA LEU A 159 -4.17 -12.55 8.06
C LEU A 159 -3.10 -13.56 7.64
N ALA A 160 -1.82 -13.27 7.90
CA ALA A 160 -0.70 -14.11 7.49
C ALA A 160 -0.54 -15.37 8.35
N GLY A 161 -1.19 -15.44 9.52
CA GLY A 161 -0.94 -16.47 10.54
C GLY A 161 -1.23 -17.92 10.15
N HIS A 162 -1.92 -18.18 9.04
CA HIS A 162 -2.17 -19.53 8.53
C HIS A 162 -1.27 -19.92 7.35
N PHE A 163 -0.39 -19.02 6.89
CA PHE A 163 0.62 -19.33 5.88
C PHE A 163 1.94 -19.71 6.55
N ASP A 164 2.80 -20.43 5.81
CA ASP A 164 4.17 -20.67 6.22
C ASP A 164 4.90 -19.32 6.46
N PRO A 165 5.46 -19.08 7.66
CA PRO A 165 6.13 -17.82 8.01
C PRO A 165 7.29 -17.41 7.11
N GLN A 166 7.87 -18.32 6.34
CA GLN A 166 9.00 -18.08 5.42
C GLN A 166 8.59 -18.09 3.93
N ALA A 167 7.31 -18.28 3.63
CA ALA A 167 6.87 -18.44 2.25
C ALA A 167 6.83 -17.14 1.44
N ASP A 168 6.92 -17.35 0.13
CA ASP A 168 6.39 -16.45 -0.89
C ASP A 168 5.07 -17.01 -1.38
N VAL A 169 3.97 -16.34 -1.07
CA VAL A 169 2.63 -16.78 -1.47
C VAL A 169 2.22 -16.00 -2.71
N PRO A 170 1.94 -16.64 -3.85
CA PRO A 170 1.43 -15.96 -5.03
C PRO A 170 0.27 -15.03 -4.69
N LEU A 171 0.27 -13.80 -5.22
CA LEU A 171 -0.76 -12.82 -4.90
C LEU A 171 -2.17 -13.36 -5.21
N ARG A 172 -2.31 -14.16 -6.28
CA ARG A 172 -3.58 -14.82 -6.62
C ARG A 172 -4.05 -15.77 -5.50
N VAL A 173 -3.14 -16.52 -4.89
CA VAL A 173 -3.44 -17.49 -3.82
C VAL A 173 -3.79 -16.73 -2.55
N TRP A 174 -3.01 -15.70 -2.20
CA TRP A 174 -3.34 -14.79 -1.10
C TRP A 174 -4.75 -14.22 -1.25
N GLN A 175 -5.14 -13.79 -2.44
CA GLN A 175 -6.46 -13.22 -2.72
C GLN A 175 -7.57 -14.27 -2.81
N GLN A 176 -7.24 -15.53 -3.10
CA GLN A 176 -8.20 -16.62 -3.08
C GLN A 176 -8.55 -17.02 -1.65
N GLU A 177 -7.54 -17.18 -0.79
CA GLU A 177 -7.71 -17.50 0.64
C GLU A 177 -8.30 -16.32 1.43
N LEU A 178 -7.95 -15.09 1.03
CA LEU A 178 -8.41 -13.86 1.64
C LEU A 178 -9.07 -12.95 0.59
N PRO A 179 -10.31 -13.25 0.16
CA PRO A 179 -11.00 -12.50 -0.88
C PRO A 179 -11.07 -10.99 -0.58
N PRO A 180 -10.59 -10.13 -1.49
CA PRO A 180 -10.86 -8.70 -1.43
C PRO A 180 -12.32 -8.40 -1.83
N GLY A 181 -12.77 -7.19 -1.51
CA GLY A 181 -14.07 -6.69 -1.94
C GLY A 181 -14.71 -5.77 -0.91
N PRO A 182 -15.87 -5.18 -1.23
CA PRO A 182 -16.57 -4.23 -0.36
C PRO A 182 -16.84 -4.77 1.06
N ARG A 183 -17.23 -6.04 1.17
CA ARG A 183 -17.48 -6.70 2.48
C ARG A 183 -16.19 -6.77 3.32
N ALA A 184 -15.08 -7.21 2.72
CA ALA A 184 -13.80 -7.29 3.42
C ALA A 184 -13.26 -5.90 3.80
N SER A 185 -13.50 -4.89 2.97
CA SER A 185 -13.13 -3.52 3.27
C SER A 185 -13.92 -2.94 4.44
N ARG A 186 -15.25 -3.13 4.48
CA ARG A 186 -16.10 -2.69 5.60
C ARG A 186 -15.71 -3.39 6.91
N ASP A 187 -15.50 -4.69 6.84
CA ASP A 187 -15.03 -5.52 7.95
C ASP A 187 -13.68 -5.05 8.52
N ALA A 188 -12.71 -4.72 7.65
CA ALA A 188 -11.44 -4.14 8.07
C ALA A 188 -11.62 -2.75 8.73
N PHE A 189 -12.49 -1.90 8.18
CA PHE A 189 -12.81 -0.60 8.79
C PHE A 189 -13.48 -0.75 10.17
N ALA A 190 -14.42 -1.69 10.33
CA ALA A 190 -15.08 -1.96 11.61
C ALA A 190 -14.09 -2.40 12.69
N ARG A 191 -13.06 -3.19 12.34
CA ARG A 191 -11.99 -3.53 13.28
C ARG A 191 -11.02 -2.37 13.57
N LEU A 192 -10.76 -1.53 12.57
CA LEU A 192 -9.82 -0.42 12.69
C LEU A 192 -10.41 0.75 13.49
N ILE A 193 -11.68 1.07 13.27
CA ILE A 193 -12.39 2.19 13.90
C ILE A 193 -13.14 1.76 15.16
N GLY A 194 -13.70 0.55 15.17
CA GLY A 194 -14.56 0.03 16.24
C GLY A 194 -15.95 -0.40 15.73
N PRO A 195 -16.64 -1.30 16.46
CA PRO A 195 -17.93 -1.88 16.06
C PRO A 195 -19.11 -0.89 16.12
N GLU A 196 -18.96 0.25 16.81
CA GLU A 196 -19.97 1.30 16.90
C GLU A 196 -20.10 2.13 15.61
N TYR A 197 -19.58 1.61 14.50
CA TYR A 197 -19.53 2.27 13.21
C TYR A 197 -20.54 1.66 12.22
N PRO A 198 -21.81 2.09 12.19
CA PRO A 198 -22.73 1.68 11.16
C PRO A 198 -22.55 2.59 9.93
N LEU A 199 -21.87 2.09 8.90
CA LEU A 199 -22.29 2.48 7.55
C LEU A 199 -23.53 1.66 7.21
N PRO A 200 -24.61 2.27 6.70
CA PRO A 200 -25.73 1.52 6.15
C PRO A 200 -25.19 0.43 5.21
N LEU A 201 -25.65 -0.80 5.39
CA LEU A 201 -25.44 -1.85 4.38
C LEU A 201 -26.15 -1.37 3.11
N PRO A 202 -25.54 -1.54 1.92
CA PRO A 202 -26.21 -1.23 0.66
C PRO A 202 -27.42 -2.14 0.45
#